data_AF-A0A2D5VVK0-F1
#
_entry.id   AF-A0A2D5VVK0-F1
#
_cell.length_a   1.000
_cell.length_b   1.000
_cell.length_c   1.000
_cell.angle_alpha   90.00
_cell.angle_beta   90.00
_cell.angle_gamma   90.00
#
_symmetry.space_group_name_H-M   'P 1'
#
loop_
_entity.id
_entity.type
_entity.pdbx_description
1 polymer ?
#
loop_
_entity_poly.entity_id
_entity_poly.type
_entity_poly.pdbx_seq_one_letter_code
_entity_poly.pdbx_strand_id
1 'polypeptide(L)'
;MHSQIRPRNPSRKNVSAGAGNTLLPIMRRRIRWQWIALMTALPLLVGAQDSATEHASDSLFGLDRVMEVTLTIEPEEWAKLQPPEGLSMDVGEAFGELIGDAMKGGHMRAEGATRPGLAGYLGVNHQYGKATFEIEGKQVSPIGLRYKGNGTFLEYKEGRIEQRLSFKIDFNEFQEDLSFRGLGKLNLNNNITDPSYLREALSYELFREAGIPCSRVSFARVNLRIPGLMDRQPHGLYSVVEQVDKRFLKHRYGSAKGLLLKPSTFGSFRYLGESWEPYEIGFVPKTTPTEAQKERVIAFARLVGKTADEDFAAELENYLDVDQFLRFLAVNTLLCNLDSFLGNTQNHYVYLEPESDRFQFLPWDMDHSFGSFPLKGSPESRRALNIDHPGGRDHKLIERVLAIPEHKEHYHAILKEYLGTLFEVEKLHRQIDAAAQTVRPLVAINGPKATERFDAILADEPVWWEKHPLKYFVSERHASVSDQLSGMAEGADLEGANLDFKAWIALFITGAVVILMHFAGWIWGMVAGFRSGPLWGFLNLCFYPICPLIYGFAIRRDLGRRAALWAFFWTLALVGVGLWASAMPGK
;
A
#
# COMPACT_ATOMS: atom_id res chain seq x y z
N MET A 1 54.50 44.70 39.39
CA MET A 1 54.58 46.06 38.81
C MET A 1 55.01 45.94 37.35
N HIS A 2 54.43 46.78 36.49
CA HIS A 2 54.64 47.02 35.04
C HIS A 2 55.37 46.02 34.11
N SER A 3 54.73 45.88 32.93
CA SER A 3 55.30 45.38 31.68
C SER A 3 56.39 46.30 31.11
N GLN A 4 57.17 45.81 30.13
CA GLN A 4 57.12 46.32 28.74
C GLN A 4 58.00 45.52 27.74
N ILE A 5 57.39 45.21 26.58
CA ILE A 5 57.90 45.37 25.20
C ILE A 5 59.07 44.49 24.64
N ARG A 6 58.86 44.09 23.37
CA ARG A 6 59.70 43.31 22.43
C ARG A 6 60.85 44.16 21.79
N PRO A 7 61.50 43.75 20.67
CA PRO A 7 62.27 42.53 20.34
C PRO A 7 63.69 42.86 19.79
N ARG A 8 64.51 41.85 19.48
CA ARG A 8 65.23 41.73 18.18
C ARG A 8 66.03 40.43 18.06
N ASN A 9 66.15 39.93 16.83
CA ASN A 9 67.12 38.92 16.36
C ASN A 9 68.11 39.66 15.44
N PRO A 10 69.41 39.28 15.35
CA PRO A 10 69.81 38.62 14.10
C PRO A 10 70.98 37.60 14.17
N SER A 11 70.83 36.53 13.38
CA SER A 11 71.83 35.87 12.49
C SER A 11 73.22 35.39 12.97
N ARG A 12 73.36 34.04 12.97
CA ARG A 12 74.39 33.21 12.26
C ARG A 12 75.90 33.55 12.32
N LYS A 13 76.69 32.58 12.85
CA LYS A 13 77.66 31.66 12.15
C LYS A 13 78.36 30.77 13.21
N ASN A 14 78.38 29.44 13.08
CA ASN A 14 79.45 28.59 12.47
C ASN A 14 80.86 28.95 13.01
N VAL A 15 81.73 28.08 13.57
CA VAL A 15 82.07 26.65 13.31
C VAL A 15 83.10 26.22 14.42
N SER A 16 83.40 24.97 14.83
CA SER A 16 82.77 23.63 14.77
C SER A 16 83.55 22.61 15.66
N ALA A 17 82.91 21.58 16.22
CA ALA A 17 83.58 20.36 16.75
C ALA A 17 82.60 19.15 16.76
N GLY A 18 83.00 17.91 16.49
CA GLY A 18 84.35 17.50 16.09
C GLY A 18 84.80 16.05 16.36
N ALA A 19 83.95 15.11 16.79
CA ALA A 19 84.24 13.66 16.82
C ALA A 19 82.99 12.84 17.20
N GLY A 20 82.72 11.69 16.56
CA GLY A 20 81.64 10.77 16.99
C GLY A 20 80.91 9.99 15.88
N ASN A 21 81.58 8.99 15.30
CA ASN A 21 81.12 7.89 14.43
C ASN A 21 79.62 7.76 14.03
N THR A 22 79.36 8.02 12.74
CA THR A 22 78.58 7.23 11.75
C THR A 22 77.57 6.12 12.13
N LEU A 23 76.39 6.21 11.47
CA LEU A 23 75.41 5.14 11.08
C LEU A 23 74.56 4.54 12.24
N LEU A 24 73.21 4.49 12.22
CA LEU A 24 72.21 4.36 11.14
C LEU A 24 70.88 5.12 11.41
N PRO A 25 70.20 5.72 10.41
CA PRO A 25 68.84 6.23 10.54
C PRO A 25 67.81 5.54 9.61
N ILE A 26 67.36 4.32 9.94
CA ILE A 26 66.34 3.59 9.13
C ILE A 26 65.04 3.26 9.91
N MET A 27 65.09 3.03 11.22
CA MET A 27 63.92 2.53 11.97
C MET A 27 62.78 3.53 12.21
N ARG A 28 63.01 4.85 12.25
CA ARG A 28 61.95 5.84 12.57
C ARG A 28 61.03 6.22 11.39
N ARG A 29 61.36 5.89 10.13
CA ARG A 29 60.45 6.13 8.98
C ARG A 29 59.45 4.99 8.76
N ARG A 30 59.81 3.73 9.00
CA ARG A 30 58.91 2.57 8.76
C ARG A 30 57.64 2.59 9.61
N ILE A 31 57.74 2.97 10.89
CA ILE A 31 56.61 3.00 11.81
C ILE A 31 55.54 4.02 11.37
N ARG A 32 55.93 5.21 10.88
CA ARG A 32 54.96 6.23 10.41
C ARG A 32 54.16 5.78 9.18
N TRP A 33 54.78 5.06 8.25
CA TRP A 33 54.08 4.53 7.07
C TRP A 33 53.14 3.37 7.42
N GLN A 34 53.50 2.52 8.40
CA GLN A 34 52.62 1.45 8.86
C GLN A 34 51.34 1.99 9.51
N TRP A 35 51.41 3.05 10.32
CA TRP A 35 50.20 3.67 10.90
C TRP A 35 49.32 4.40 9.88
N ILE A 36 49.90 5.06 8.87
CA ILE A 36 49.13 5.67 7.78
C ILE A 36 48.48 4.60 6.89
N ALA A 37 49.21 3.52 6.58
CA ALA A 37 48.66 2.37 5.88
C ALA A 37 47.54 1.68 6.68
N LEU A 38 47.68 1.56 8.01
CA LEU A 38 46.59 1.03 8.86
C LEU A 38 45.36 1.95 8.86
N MET A 39 45.56 3.27 8.93
CA MET A 39 44.48 4.27 8.96
C MET A 39 43.80 4.50 7.59
N THR A 40 44.42 4.08 6.49
CA THR A 40 43.80 4.06 5.14
C THR A 40 43.23 2.69 4.80
N ALA A 41 43.85 1.61 5.27
CA ALA A 41 43.33 0.25 5.13
C ALA A 41 42.13 -0.05 6.04
N LEU A 42 42.03 0.52 7.25
CA LEU A 42 40.87 0.29 8.12
C LEU A 42 39.56 0.78 7.47
N PRO A 43 39.45 2.02 6.96
CA PRO A 43 38.26 2.48 6.25
C PRO A 43 37.96 1.66 4.98
N LEU A 44 38.99 1.16 4.29
CA LEU A 44 38.81 0.29 3.12
C LEU A 44 38.38 -1.14 3.49
N LEU A 45 38.87 -1.69 4.60
CA LEU A 45 38.46 -3.00 5.12
C LEU A 45 37.06 -2.95 5.74
N VAL A 46 36.75 -1.89 6.51
CA VAL A 46 35.39 -1.63 7.01
C VAL A 46 34.44 -1.40 5.84
N GLY A 47 34.81 -0.57 4.85
CA GLY A 47 34.00 -0.35 3.66
C GLY A 47 33.79 -1.60 2.79
N ALA A 48 34.81 -2.47 2.68
CA ALA A 48 34.69 -3.75 1.98
C ALA A 48 33.86 -4.79 2.77
N GLN A 49 33.91 -4.75 4.11
CA GLN A 49 33.16 -5.65 4.97
C GLN A 49 31.69 -5.21 5.10
N ASP A 50 31.44 -3.89 5.10
CA ASP A 50 30.11 -3.29 4.90
C ASP A 50 29.56 -3.72 3.53
N SER A 51 30.28 -3.52 2.42
CA SER A 51 29.75 -3.86 1.09
C SER A 51 29.50 -5.37 0.92
N ALA A 52 30.38 -6.23 1.44
CA ALA A 52 30.20 -7.68 1.43
C ALA A 52 29.01 -8.15 2.29
N THR A 53 28.63 -7.39 3.33
CA THR A 53 27.45 -7.69 4.16
C THR A 53 26.17 -7.02 3.64
N GLU A 54 26.26 -5.89 2.95
CA GLU A 54 25.14 -5.23 2.25
C GLU A 54 24.69 -6.06 1.04
N HIS A 55 25.59 -6.55 0.20
CA HIS A 55 25.27 -7.49 -0.89
C HIS A 55 24.79 -8.86 -0.39
N ALA A 56 25.09 -9.24 0.86
CA ALA A 56 24.50 -10.45 1.43
C ALA A 56 22.97 -10.34 1.58
N SER A 57 22.39 -9.13 1.60
CA SER A 57 20.93 -8.93 1.58
C SER A 57 20.28 -9.37 0.27
N ASP A 58 20.98 -9.32 -0.88
CA ASP A 58 20.41 -9.70 -2.18
C ASP A 58 19.95 -11.16 -2.16
N SER A 59 20.70 -12.02 -1.45
CA SER A 59 20.35 -13.42 -1.21
C SER A 59 19.05 -13.66 -0.41
N LEU A 60 18.39 -12.61 0.11
CA LEU A 60 17.10 -12.71 0.82
C LEU A 60 15.88 -12.54 -0.10
N PHE A 61 16.05 -11.97 -1.29
CA PHE A 61 14.93 -11.56 -2.16
C PHE A 61 14.92 -12.33 -3.49
N GLY A 62 13.75 -12.42 -4.13
CA GLY A 62 13.51 -13.26 -5.30
C GLY A 62 12.10 -13.88 -5.28
N LEU A 63 11.49 -14.01 -6.47
CA LEU A 63 10.12 -14.55 -6.65
C LEU A 63 10.09 -16.07 -6.85
N ASP A 64 11.26 -16.69 -6.97
CA ASP A 64 11.52 -18.11 -7.18
C ASP A 64 11.72 -18.89 -5.86
N ARG A 65 11.68 -18.21 -4.71
CA ARG A 65 11.96 -18.81 -3.40
C ARG A 65 10.95 -18.43 -2.32
N VAL A 66 10.63 -19.40 -1.47
CA VAL A 66 9.99 -19.19 -0.17
C VAL A 66 10.97 -19.56 0.95
N MET A 67 11.32 -18.60 1.80
CA MET A 67 12.16 -18.84 2.98
C MET A 67 11.35 -19.45 4.14
N GLU A 68 12.02 -20.14 5.06
CA GLU A 68 11.42 -20.53 6.33
C GLU A 68 11.91 -19.61 7.45
N VAL A 69 10.96 -18.96 8.13
CA VAL A 69 11.21 -18.01 9.23
C VAL A 69 10.50 -18.52 10.47
N THR A 70 11.22 -18.64 11.59
CA THR A 70 10.62 -18.89 12.90
C THR A 70 10.76 -17.64 13.77
N LEU A 71 9.63 -17.22 14.33
CA LEU A 71 9.55 -16.17 15.34
C LEU A 71 9.24 -16.82 16.69
N THR A 72 10.08 -16.57 17.69
CA THR A 72 9.84 -16.98 19.08
C THR A 72 9.75 -15.74 19.96
N ILE A 73 8.68 -15.59 20.74
CA ILE A 73 8.44 -14.43 21.60
C ILE A 73 7.81 -14.89 22.92
N GLU A 74 8.34 -14.42 24.05
CA GLU A 74 7.82 -14.80 25.37
C GLU A 74 6.43 -14.18 25.64
N PRO A 75 5.56 -14.82 26.44
CA PRO A 75 4.20 -14.34 26.70
C PRO A 75 4.10 -12.87 27.14
N GLU A 76 4.99 -12.41 28.01
CA GLU A 76 5.03 -11.03 28.51
C GLU A 76 5.52 -10.02 27.47
N GLU A 77 6.29 -10.46 26.47
CA GLU A 77 6.68 -9.63 25.33
C GLU A 77 5.55 -9.62 24.27
N TRP A 78 4.88 -10.76 24.05
CA TRP A 78 3.70 -10.86 23.18
C TRP A 78 2.54 -9.99 23.67
N ALA A 79 2.33 -9.91 24.99
CA ALA A 79 1.31 -9.03 25.59
C ALA A 79 1.48 -7.55 25.18
N LYS A 80 2.73 -7.08 24.99
CA LYS A 80 3.01 -5.69 24.57
C LYS A 80 2.54 -5.39 23.15
N LEU A 81 2.48 -6.39 22.27
CA LEU A 81 2.06 -6.20 20.87
C LEU A 81 0.57 -5.92 20.75
N GLN A 82 -0.23 -6.28 21.75
CA GLN A 82 -1.68 -6.14 21.68
C GLN A 82 -2.08 -4.65 21.79
N PRO A 83 -3.20 -4.24 21.15
CA PRO A 83 -3.77 -2.92 21.39
C PRO A 83 -4.20 -2.75 22.87
N PRO A 84 -4.48 -1.51 23.32
CA PRO A 84 -5.02 -1.26 24.66
C PRO A 84 -6.23 -2.14 24.98
N GLU A 85 -6.34 -2.60 26.22
CA GLU A 85 -7.46 -3.43 26.68
C GLU A 85 -8.79 -2.67 26.57
N GLY A 86 -9.83 -3.32 26.06
CA GLY A 86 -11.16 -2.71 25.86
C GLY A 86 -11.24 -1.71 24.70
N LEU A 87 -10.25 -1.69 23.79
CA LEU A 87 -10.28 -0.85 22.60
C LEU A 87 -11.45 -1.21 21.67
N SER A 88 -12.36 -0.25 21.45
CA SER A 88 -13.45 -0.41 20.47
C SER A 88 -12.88 -0.43 19.04
N MET A 89 -12.97 -1.57 18.38
CA MET A 89 -12.64 -1.71 16.95
C MET A 89 -13.79 -1.20 16.06
N ASP A 90 -14.37 -0.03 16.36
CA ASP A 90 -15.41 0.59 15.53
C ASP A 90 -14.79 1.22 14.27
N VAL A 91 -14.66 0.39 13.24
CA VAL A 91 -14.16 0.79 11.91
C VAL A 91 -15.07 1.85 11.27
N GLY A 92 -16.37 1.86 11.57
CA GLY A 92 -17.33 2.80 10.99
C GLY A 92 -17.12 4.21 11.51
N GLU A 93 -17.01 4.36 12.83
CA GLU A 93 -16.70 5.63 13.49
C GLU A 93 -15.33 6.16 13.05
N ALA A 94 -14.28 5.34 13.15
CA ALA A 94 -12.91 5.73 12.77
C ALA A 94 -12.79 6.12 11.28
N PHE A 95 -13.57 5.50 10.38
CA PHE A 95 -13.61 5.89 8.97
C PHE A 95 -14.38 7.20 8.75
N GLY A 96 -15.46 7.43 9.51
CA GLY A 96 -16.18 8.70 9.54
C GLY A 96 -15.32 9.87 10.01
N GLU A 97 -14.52 9.66 11.06
CA GLU A 97 -13.55 10.64 11.55
C GLU A 97 -12.44 10.92 10.53
N LEU A 98 -11.91 9.88 9.87
CA LEU A 98 -10.91 10.01 8.80
C LEU A 98 -11.45 10.85 7.62
N ILE A 99 -12.70 10.65 7.22
CA ILE A 99 -13.36 11.50 6.22
C ILE A 99 -13.53 12.93 6.74
N GLY A 100 -13.93 13.09 8.00
CA GLY A 100 -14.05 14.40 8.65
C GLY A 100 -12.73 15.18 8.69
N ASP A 101 -11.61 14.50 8.92
CA ASP A 101 -10.25 15.06 8.82
C ASP A 101 -9.91 15.45 7.38
N ALA A 102 -10.22 14.58 6.40
CA ALA A 102 -10.03 14.86 4.98
C ALA A 102 -10.73 16.14 4.53
N MET A 103 -12.02 16.28 4.89
CA MET A 103 -12.84 17.44 4.55
C MET A 103 -12.37 18.74 5.21
N LYS A 104 -11.70 18.66 6.37
CA LYS A 104 -11.08 19.81 7.05
C LYS A 104 -9.67 20.12 6.55
N GLY A 105 -9.13 19.32 5.62
CA GLY A 105 -7.78 19.47 5.11
C GLY A 105 -6.70 18.99 6.09
N GLY A 106 -6.97 17.96 6.90
CA GLY A 106 -6.01 17.39 7.84
C GLY A 106 -4.92 16.50 7.20
N HIS A 107 -4.44 15.53 7.99
CA HIS A 107 -3.23 14.74 7.74
C HIS A 107 -3.41 13.24 8.07
N MET A 108 -4.63 12.70 7.94
CA MET A 108 -4.93 11.29 8.28
C MET A 108 -4.42 10.89 9.67
N ARG A 109 -4.51 11.80 10.63
CA ARG A 109 -3.97 11.60 11.97
C ARG A 109 -4.94 12.15 12.99
N ALA A 110 -5.59 11.26 13.73
CA ALA A 110 -6.45 11.65 14.84
C ALA A 110 -5.68 12.50 15.87
N GLU A 111 -6.39 13.41 16.53
CA GLU A 111 -5.82 14.27 17.56
C GLU A 111 -5.26 13.41 18.71
N GLY A 112 -4.03 13.72 19.16
CA GLY A 112 -3.31 12.92 20.16
C GLY A 112 -2.76 11.57 19.68
N ALA A 113 -3.08 11.09 18.48
CA ALA A 113 -2.58 9.81 17.99
C ALA A 113 -1.05 9.83 17.74
N THR A 114 -0.37 8.76 18.14
CA THR A 114 1.09 8.59 17.96
C THR A 114 1.49 8.23 16.51
N ARG A 115 0.52 7.77 15.71
CA ARG A 115 0.70 7.34 14.32
C ARG A 115 -0.40 7.91 13.41
N PRO A 116 -0.14 8.04 12.09
CA PRO A 116 -1.17 8.32 11.11
C PRO A 116 -1.82 7.03 10.57
N GLY A 117 -2.85 7.23 9.75
CA GLY A 117 -3.70 6.22 9.13
C GLY A 117 -4.84 5.74 10.02
N LEU A 118 -5.79 5.01 9.43
CA LEU A 118 -7.04 4.56 10.07
C LEU A 118 -6.85 3.86 11.42
N ALA A 119 -5.77 3.10 11.61
CA ALA A 119 -5.48 2.48 12.90
C ALA A 119 -5.15 3.49 14.02
N GLY A 120 -4.68 4.69 13.69
CA GLY A 120 -4.49 5.79 14.64
C GLY A 120 -5.82 6.38 15.16
N TYR A 121 -6.86 6.42 14.32
CA TYR A 121 -8.22 6.81 14.73
C TYR A 121 -8.85 5.79 15.66
N LEU A 122 -8.57 4.50 15.44
CA LEU A 122 -8.88 3.42 16.38
C LEU A 122 -8.00 3.45 17.65
N GLY A 123 -7.18 4.47 17.92
CA GLY A 123 -6.29 4.52 19.09
C GLY A 123 -5.19 3.44 19.14
N VAL A 124 -4.95 2.69 18.06
CA VAL A 124 -3.97 1.60 18.03
C VAL A 124 -2.55 2.16 17.95
N ASN A 125 -1.73 1.88 18.96
CA ASN A 125 -0.30 2.20 18.97
C ASN A 125 0.54 0.91 19.03
N HIS A 126 1.08 0.46 17.89
CA HIS A 126 1.86 -0.79 17.81
C HIS A 126 3.20 -0.70 18.57
N GLN A 127 3.31 -1.38 19.72
CA GLN A 127 4.56 -1.49 20.48
C GLN A 127 5.42 -2.64 20.00
N TYR A 128 6.73 -2.55 20.24
CA TYR A 128 7.67 -3.67 20.09
C TYR A 128 7.74 -4.53 21.34
N GLY A 129 7.68 -5.85 21.15
CA GLY A 129 8.14 -6.85 22.10
C GLY A 129 9.50 -7.42 21.66
N LYS A 130 10.30 -7.89 22.63
CA LYS A 130 11.52 -8.65 22.35
C LYS A 130 11.17 -10.02 21.82
N ALA A 131 11.71 -10.36 20.66
CA ALA A 131 11.58 -11.68 20.06
C ALA A 131 12.94 -12.22 19.60
N THR A 132 12.93 -13.48 19.20
CA THR A 132 14.02 -14.16 18.51
C THR A 132 13.57 -14.49 17.10
N PHE A 133 14.40 -14.14 16.12
CA PHE A 133 14.18 -14.45 14.70
C PHE A 133 15.16 -15.52 14.25
N GLU A 134 14.67 -16.54 13.55
CA GLU A 134 15.47 -17.62 13.01
C GLU A 134 15.13 -17.88 11.55
N ILE A 135 16.15 -18.02 10.71
CA ILE A 135 16.05 -18.28 9.26
C ILE A 135 17.26 -19.09 8.81
N GLU A 136 17.06 -20.15 8.02
CA GLU A 136 18.14 -21.01 7.51
C GLU A 136 19.12 -21.50 8.62
N GLY A 137 18.59 -21.78 9.82
CA GLY A 137 19.38 -22.18 11.00
C GLY A 137 20.24 -21.07 11.63
N LYS A 138 20.13 -19.82 11.16
CA LYS A 138 20.77 -18.64 11.77
C LYS A 138 19.76 -17.90 12.65
N GLN A 139 20.13 -17.70 13.90
CA GLN A 139 19.32 -17.02 14.91
C GLN A 139 19.83 -15.60 15.17
N VAL A 140 18.91 -14.66 15.38
CA VAL A 140 19.17 -13.26 15.75
C VAL A 140 18.27 -12.90 16.93
N SER A 141 18.86 -12.40 18.02
CA SER A 141 18.14 -12.09 19.27
C SER A 141 18.91 -11.11 20.17
N PRO A 142 18.21 -10.28 20.97
CA PRO A 142 16.81 -9.88 20.79
C PRO A 142 16.62 -9.03 19.52
N ILE A 143 15.50 -9.24 18.85
CA ILE A 143 14.93 -8.35 17.83
C ILE A 143 13.70 -7.63 18.38
N GLY A 144 13.32 -6.50 17.78
CA GLY A 144 11.99 -5.92 17.92
C GLY A 144 11.00 -6.63 17.01
N LEU A 145 9.91 -7.15 17.56
CA LEU A 145 8.76 -7.64 16.81
C LEU A 145 7.52 -6.83 17.17
N ARG A 146 6.77 -6.38 16.16
CA ARG A 146 5.45 -5.74 16.35
C ARG A 146 4.50 -5.98 15.20
N TYR A 147 3.22 -5.72 15.41
CA TYR A 147 2.25 -5.65 14.31
C TYR A 147 2.50 -4.43 13.38
N LYS A 148 2.06 -4.56 12.13
CA LYS A 148 1.96 -3.45 11.16
C LYS A 148 0.58 -3.43 10.47
N GLY A 149 0.31 -2.33 9.79
CA GLY A 149 -0.84 -2.15 8.90
C GLY A 149 -1.77 -1.02 9.35
N ASN A 150 -2.62 -0.58 8.43
CA ASN A 150 -3.86 0.14 8.73
C ASN A 150 -5.02 -0.81 8.44
N GLY A 151 -5.48 -0.88 7.19
CA GLY A 151 -6.56 -1.79 6.76
C GLY A 151 -6.30 -3.27 7.11
N THR A 152 -5.09 -3.78 6.81
CA THR A 152 -4.74 -5.20 7.12
C THR A 152 -4.69 -5.54 8.62
N PHE A 153 -4.70 -4.53 9.51
CA PHE A 153 -4.74 -4.74 10.96
C PHE A 153 -6.17 -4.78 11.51
N LEU A 154 -7.17 -4.32 10.75
CA LEU A 154 -8.60 -4.36 11.16
C LEU A 154 -9.13 -5.78 11.36
N GLU A 155 -8.41 -6.77 10.82
CA GLU A 155 -8.64 -8.20 11.05
C GLU A 155 -8.25 -8.69 12.45
N TYR A 156 -7.61 -7.84 13.27
CA TYR A 156 -7.34 -8.11 14.69
C TYR A 156 -8.65 -8.37 15.45
N LYS A 157 -8.66 -9.44 16.25
CA LYS A 157 -9.77 -9.81 17.12
C LYS A 157 -9.19 -10.20 18.47
N GLU A 158 -9.67 -9.53 19.51
CA GLU A 158 -9.21 -9.77 20.88
C GLU A 158 -9.35 -11.26 21.27
N GLY A 159 -8.34 -11.79 21.95
CA GLY A 159 -8.24 -13.21 22.32
C GLY A 159 -7.90 -14.17 21.18
N ARG A 160 -7.95 -13.77 19.89
CA ARG A 160 -7.61 -14.64 18.75
C ARG A 160 -6.13 -14.63 18.43
N ILE A 161 -5.34 -15.27 19.28
CA ILE A 161 -3.88 -15.41 19.14
C ILE A 161 -3.45 -16.08 17.81
N GLU A 162 -4.36 -16.86 17.20
CA GLU A 162 -4.16 -17.56 15.93
C GLU A 162 -4.41 -16.68 14.68
N GLN A 163 -4.88 -15.44 14.84
CA GLN A 163 -5.19 -14.54 13.73
C GLN A 163 -3.92 -14.13 12.97
N ARG A 164 -3.89 -14.36 11.65
CA ARG A 164 -2.72 -14.04 10.80
C ARG A 164 -2.62 -12.54 10.53
N LEU A 165 -1.84 -11.82 11.34
CA LEU A 165 -1.58 -10.39 11.18
C LEU A 165 -0.20 -10.11 10.56
N SER A 166 -0.04 -8.93 9.98
CA SER A 166 1.25 -8.50 9.41
C SER A 166 2.21 -8.07 10.52
N PHE A 167 3.49 -8.44 10.39
CA PHE A 167 4.54 -8.08 11.36
C PHE A 167 5.57 -7.13 10.77
N LYS A 168 6.23 -6.35 11.63
CA LYS A 168 7.52 -5.71 11.35
C LYS A 168 8.56 -6.30 12.30
N ILE A 169 9.67 -6.74 11.70
CA ILE A 169 10.89 -7.15 12.37
C ILE A 169 11.86 -5.98 12.33
N ASP A 170 12.50 -5.72 13.47
CA ASP A 170 13.38 -4.59 13.70
C ASP A 170 14.64 -5.08 14.42
N PHE A 171 15.68 -5.38 13.64
CA PHE A 171 16.90 -5.99 14.16
C PHE A 171 17.65 -5.07 15.12
N ASN A 172 17.52 -3.74 14.94
CA ASN A 172 18.20 -2.76 15.78
C ASN A 172 17.34 -1.99 16.79
N GLU A 173 16.11 -2.43 17.06
CA GLU A 173 15.23 -1.81 18.08
C GLU A 173 15.84 -1.85 19.49
N PHE A 174 16.49 -2.96 19.85
CA PHE A 174 17.08 -3.17 21.19
C PHE A 174 18.61 -3.19 21.19
N GLN A 175 19.25 -3.08 20.03
CA GLN A 175 20.70 -3.10 19.82
C GLN A 175 21.04 -2.27 18.57
N GLU A 176 21.44 -1.00 18.74
CA GLU A 176 21.48 0.02 17.66
C GLU A 176 22.23 -0.40 16.37
N ASP A 177 23.31 -1.16 16.51
CA ASP A 177 24.16 -1.62 15.41
C ASP A 177 23.79 -3.00 14.83
N LEU A 178 22.86 -3.74 15.45
CA LEU A 178 22.52 -5.09 15.01
C LEU A 178 21.80 -5.08 13.66
N SER A 179 22.33 -5.82 12.69
CA SER A 179 21.70 -5.98 11.38
C SER A 179 21.71 -7.44 10.94
N PHE A 180 20.76 -7.82 10.10
CA PHE A 180 20.70 -9.14 9.50
C PHE A 180 21.00 -9.05 8.01
N ARG A 181 22.16 -9.56 7.59
CA ARG A 181 22.70 -9.44 6.22
C ARG A 181 22.65 -7.99 5.71
N GLY A 182 23.09 -7.02 6.52
CA GLY A 182 23.06 -5.60 6.19
C GLY A 182 21.70 -4.91 6.33
N LEU A 183 20.61 -5.64 6.59
CA LEU A 183 19.27 -5.05 6.79
C LEU A 183 19.03 -4.70 8.26
N GLY A 184 18.45 -3.52 8.49
CA GLY A 184 17.98 -3.12 9.83
C GLY A 184 16.58 -3.63 10.15
N LYS A 185 15.69 -3.71 9.15
CA LYS A 185 14.26 -4.00 9.35
C LYS A 185 13.71 -4.82 8.18
N LEU A 186 12.74 -5.68 8.47
CA LEU A 186 11.98 -6.45 7.47
C LEU A 186 10.48 -6.36 7.77
N ASN A 187 9.65 -6.39 6.72
CA ASN A 187 8.20 -6.40 6.85
C ASN A 187 7.68 -7.77 6.41
N LEU A 188 6.79 -8.36 7.21
CA LEU A 188 6.07 -9.59 6.87
C LEU A 188 4.61 -9.21 6.62
N ASN A 189 4.24 -9.09 5.34
CA ASN A 189 2.88 -8.77 4.90
C ASN A 189 2.02 -10.04 4.84
N ASN A 190 0.84 -10.01 5.48
CA ASN A 190 -0.05 -11.17 5.62
C ASN A 190 -0.91 -11.47 4.38
N ASN A 191 -0.87 -10.60 3.37
CA ASN A 191 -1.57 -10.71 2.08
C ASN A 191 -3.06 -11.08 2.22
N ILE A 192 -3.77 -10.42 3.14
CA ILE A 192 -5.21 -10.64 3.31
C ILE A 192 -6.05 -9.94 2.22
N THR A 193 -5.51 -8.83 1.71
CA THR A 193 -5.98 -7.96 0.63
C THR A 193 -5.62 -8.47 -0.78
N ASP A 194 -4.47 -9.12 -0.94
CA ASP A 194 -4.04 -9.77 -2.19
C ASP A 194 -3.99 -11.31 -2.06
N PRO A 195 -5.05 -12.04 -2.48
CA PRO A 195 -5.05 -13.49 -2.41
C PRO A 195 -4.13 -14.16 -3.45
N SER A 196 -3.51 -13.41 -4.36
CA SER A 196 -2.48 -13.93 -5.27
C SER A 196 -1.09 -14.00 -4.62
N TYR A 197 -0.82 -13.18 -3.60
CA TYR A 197 0.53 -12.93 -3.05
C TYR A 197 1.49 -12.21 -4.02
N LEU A 198 1.14 -12.08 -5.31
CA LEU A 198 2.05 -11.64 -6.37
C LEU A 198 2.00 -10.14 -6.66
N ARG A 199 0.91 -9.44 -6.33
CA ARG A 199 0.66 -8.05 -6.79
C ARG A 199 1.77 -7.10 -6.37
N GLU A 200 2.10 -7.14 -5.09
CA GLU A 200 3.17 -6.30 -4.53
C GLU A 200 4.54 -6.66 -5.14
N ALA A 201 4.80 -7.96 -5.29
CA ALA A 201 6.09 -8.47 -5.76
C ALA A 201 6.35 -8.13 -7.24
N LEU A 202 5.38 -8.42 -8.12
CA LEU A 202 5.43 -8.10 -9.55
C LEU A 202 5.48 -6.58 -9.80
N SER A 203 4.77 -5.79 -8.98
CA SER A 203 4.84 -4.34 -9.06
C SER A 203 6.25 -3.81 -8.82
N TYR A 204 6.95 -4.30 -7.79
CA TYR A 204 8.33 -3.88 -7.54
C TYR A 204 9.33 -4.40 -8.59
N GLU A 205 9.06 -5.49 -9.31
CA GLU A 205 9.85 -5.84 -10.50
C GLU A 205 9.69 -4.77 -11.59
N LEU A 206 8.45 -4.40 -11.92
CA LEU A 206 8.13 -3.38 -12.94
C LEU A 206 8.76 -2.01 -12.61
N PHE A 207 8.70 -1.56 -11.35
CA PHE A 207 9.39 -0.33 -10.93
C PHE A 207 10.91 -0.41 -11.06
N ARG A 208 11.51 -1.57 -10.80
CA ARG A 208 12.96 -1.76 -10.89
C ARG A 208 13.43 -1.83 -12.35
N GLU A 209 12.66 -2.49 -13.22
CA GLU A 209 12.88 -2.46 -14.67
C GLU A 209 12.75 -1.04 -15.24
N ALA A 210 11.80 -0.25 -14.73
CA ALA A 210 11.66 1.19 -15.01
C ALA A 210 12.77 2.07 -14.41
N GLY A 211 13.80 1.49 -13.79
CA GLY A 211 14.92 2.21 -13.19
C GLY A 211 14.56 3.06 -11.97
N ILE A 212 13.48 2.72 -11.25
CA ILE A 212 13.07 3.38 -10.00
C ILE A 212 13.61 2.58 -8.79
N PRO A 213 14.36 3.20 -7.86
CA PRO A 213 14.78 2.53 -6.64
C PRO A 213 13.58 2.13 -5.78
N CYS A 214 13.31 0.84 -5.70
CA CYS A 214 12.23 0.29 -4.87
C CYS A 214 12.67 -0.89 -4.00
N SER A 215 11.83 -1.23 -3.03
CA SER A 215 11.97 -2.42 -2.18
C SER A 215 12.11 -3.71 -3.00
N ARG A 216 12.92 -4.63 -2.51
CA ARG A 216 12.95 -6.03 -2.96
C ARG A 216 11.93 -6.87 -2.18
N VAL A 217 11.43 -7.93 -2.80
CA VAL A 217 10.42 -8.85 -2.22
C VAL A 217 10.82 -10.32 -2.37
N SER A 218 10.39 -11.13 -1.42
CA SER A 218 10.34 -12.60 -1.49
C SER A 218 9.18 -13.11 -0.64
N PHE A 219 9.06 -14.43 -0.48
CA PHE A 219 7.99 -15.05 0.32
C PHE A 219 8.57 -15.78 1.53
N ALA A 220 7.81 -15.88 2.62
CA ALA A 220 8.17 -16.64 3.81
C ALA A 220 7.04 -17.56 4.29
N ARG A 221 7.37 -18.82 4.57
CA ARG A 221 6.63 -19.68 5.49
C ARG A 221 7.03 -19.29 6.91
N VAL A 222 6.12 -18.66 7.63
CA VAL A 222 6.36 -18.16 9.00
C VAL A 222 5.81 -19.16 10.01
N ASN A 223 6.66 -19.56 10.94
CA ASN A 223 6.33 -20.29 12.16
C ASN A 223 6.28 -19.28 13.33
N LEU A 224 5.34 -19.43 14.26
CA LEU A 224 5.22 -18.56 15.44
C LEU A 224 5.12 -19.39 16.72
N ARG A 225 6.07 -19.14 17.64
CA ARG A 225 6.20 -19.79 18.94
C ARG A 225 6.05 -18.77 20.06
N ILE A 226 5.13 -19.05 20.97
CA ILE A 226 4.82 -18.29 22.17
C ILE A 226 4.71 -19.30 23.31
N PRO A 227 5.79 -19.53 24.10
CA PRO A 227 5.84 -20.60 25.09
C PRO A 227 4.63 -20.64 26.01
N GLY A 228 3.99 -21.82 26.12
CA GLY A 228 2.78 -22.02 26.92
C GLY A 228 1.47 -21.46 26.34
N LEU A 229 1.51 -20.66 25.26
CA LEU A 229 0.32 -20.06 24.63
C LEU A 229 0.05 -20.58 23.21
N MET A 230 1.08 -20.70 22.36
CA MET A 230 0.94 -21.18 20.97
C MET A 230 2.28 -21.71 20.44
N ASP A 231 2.27 -22.88 19.80
CA ASP A 231 3.35 -23.31 18.90
C ASP A 231 2.72 -23.68 17.56
N ARG A 232 2.83 -22.78 16.57
CA ARG A 232 2.14 -22.91 15.28
C ARG A 232 3.12 -22.91 14.13
N GLN A 233 3.26 -24.08 13.51
CA GLN A 233 4.22 -24.36 12.44
C GLN A 233 3.47 -25.04 11.28
N PRO A 234 3.09 -24.32 10.20
CA PRO A 234 3.23 -22.89 9.96
C PRO A 234 2.09 -22.03 10.57
N HIS A 235 2.41 -20.81 10.96
CA HIS A 235 1.46 -19.74 11.30
C HIS A 235 0.86 -19.11 10.03
N GLY A 236 1.66 -18.91 8.97
CA GLY A 236 1.17 -18.38 7.70
C GLY A 236 2.21 -18.35 6.57
N LEU A 237 1.72 -18.15 5.33
CA LEU A 237 2.50 -17.68 4.19
C LEU A 237 2.44 -16.14 4.14
N TYR A 238 3.59 -15.49 3.98
CA TYR A 238 3.76 -14.04 4.02
C TYR A 238 4.62 -13.54 2.84
N SER A 239 4.43 -12.29 2.45
CA SER A 239 5.40 -11.57 1.60
C SER A 239 6.42 -10.85 2.50
N VAL A 240 7.70 -11.00 2.19
CA VAL A 240 8.83 -10.37 2.89
C VAL A 240 9.25 -9.15 2.09
N VAL A 241 9.05 -7.95 2.65
CA VAL A 241 9.30 -6.68 1.95
C VAL A 241 10.41 -5.90 2.63
N GLU A 242 11.43 -5.56 1.84
CA GLU A 242 12.53 -4.68 2.24
C GLU A 242 12.02 -3.34 2.77
N GLN A 243 12.55 -2.89 3.90
CA GLN A 243 12.22 -1.58 4.45
C GLN A 243 12.97 -0.46 3.73
N VAL A 244 12.24 0.52 3.20
CA VAL A 244 12.83 1.80 2.77
C VAL A 244 13.24 2.60 4.02
N ASP A 245 14.55 2.70 4.27
CA ASP A 245 15.19 3.43 5.36
C ASP A 245 16.61 3.92 4.97
N LYS A 246 17.41 4.38 5.94
CA LYS A 246 18.79 4.84 5.71
C LYS A 246 19.71 3.81 5.05
N ARG A 247 19.53 2.51 5.33
CA ARG A 247 20.35 1.42 4.74
C ARG A 247 19.95 1.16 3.29
N PHE A 248 18.64 1.19 2.99
CA PHE A 248 18.14 1.20 1.61
C PHE A 248 18.74 2.36 0.80
N LEU A 249 18.75 3.58 1.36
CA LEU A 249 19.35 4.74 0.69
C LEU A 249 20.85 4.58 0.47
N LYS A 250 21.61 4.15 1.49
CA LYS A 250 23.05 3.88 1.35
C LYS A 250 23.32 2.86 0.22
N HIS A 251 22.51 1.80 0.13
CA HIS A 251 22.66 0.76 -0.88
C HIS A 251 22.33 1.23 -2.31
N ARG A 252 21.29 2.07 -2.50
CA ARG A 252 20.82 2.49 -3.85
C ARG A 252 21.36 3.84 -4.34
N TYR A 253 21.75 4.72 -3.42
CA TYR A 253 22.24 6.08 -3.69
C TYR A 253 23.67 6.33 -3.17
N GLY A 254 24.33 5.33 -2.57
CA GLY A 254 25.65 5.48 -1.93
C GLY A 254 25.65 6.33 -0.63
N SER A 255 24.52 6.96 -0.29
CA SER A 255 24.41 7.95 0.77
C SER A 255 23.00 7.95 1.39
N ALA A 256 22.92 8.27 2.68
CA ALA A 256 21.68 8.41 3.44
C ALA A 256 21.46 9.84 3.97
N LYS A 257 22.12 10.83 3.35
CA LYS A 257 22.09 12.25 3.79
C LYS A 257 20.86 13.03 3.31
N GLY A 258 20.15 12.54 2.29
CA GLY A 258 18.94 13.17 1.79
C GLY A 258 17.76 13.09 2.78
N LEU A 259 16.73 13.88 2.52
CA LEU A 259 15.51 13.86 3.33
C LEU A 259 14.55 12.80 2.78
N LEU A 260 14.37 11.73 3.54
CA LEU A 260 13.38 10.68 3.25
C LEU A 260 12.08 10.97 4.01
N LEU A 261 11.00 11.08 3.26
CA LEU A 261 9.65 11.34 3.74
C LEU A 261 8.77 10.13 3.43
N LYS A 262 7.80 9.83 4.29
CA LYS A 262 6.68 8.93 3.95
C LYS A 262 5.38 9.69 4.14
N PRO A 263 4.88 10.38 3.10
CA PRO A 263 3.66 11.16 3.21
C PRO A 263 2.49 10.34 3.73
N SER A 264 1.75 10.97 4.63
CA SER A 264 0.47 10.51 5.14
C SER A 264 -0.44 11.74 5.26
N THR A 265 -0.80 12.31 4.12
CA THR A 265 -1.61 13.54 4.04
C THR A 265 -2.45 13.53 2.78
N PHE A 266 -3.57 14.25 2.81
CA PHE A 266 -4.42 14.44 1.62
C PHE A 266 -3.82 15.50 0.69
N GLY A 267 -3.66 15.13 -0.58
CA GLY A 267 -3.16 16.00 -1.64
C GLY A 267 -1.63 16.00 -1.76
N SER A 268 -1.14 15.91 -2.99
CA SER A 268 0.28 15.90 -3.32
C SER A 268 0.88 17.29 -3.12
N PHE A 269 1.83 17.45 -2.20
CA PHE A 269 2.55 18.71 -1.98
C PHE A 269 1.63 19.93 -1.78
N ARG A 270 0.55 19.76 -1.01
CA ARG A 270 -0.30 20.87 -0.56
C ARG A 270 0.53 21.88 0.26
N TYR A 271 0.44 23.16 -0.09
CA TYR A 271 1.05 24.24 0.68
C TYR A 271 0.33 24.44 2.02
N LEU A 272 1.06 24.36 3.13
CA LEU A 272 0.56 24.44 4.51
C LEU A 272 0.98 25.73 5.24
N GLY A 273 1.59 26.69 4.52
CA GLY A 273 2.25 27.86 5.10
C GLY A 273 3.77 27.72 5.13
N GLU A 274 4.44 28.64 5.82
CA GLU A 274 5.91 28.72 5.92
C GLU A 274 6.48 28.07 7.19
N SER A 275 5.65 27.53 8.09
CA SER A 275 6.10 26.77 9.26
C SER A 275 6.33 25.30 8.91
N TRP A 276 7.36 24.68 9.47
CA TRP A 276 7.71 23.28 9.20
C TRP A 276 6.75 22.27 9.86
N GLU A 277 6.22 22.58 11.04
CA GLU A 277 5.44 21.65 11.88
C GLU A 277 4.27 20.94 11.14
N PRO A 278 3.41 21.62 10.34
CA PRO A 278 2.39 20.93 9.55
C PRO A 278 2.96 19.96 8.51
N TYR A 279 4.11 20.28 7.91
CA TYR A 279 4.78 19.38 6.96
C TYR A 279 5.41 18.19 7.69
N GLU A 280 5.94 18.35 8.90
CA GLU A 280 6.44 17.21 9.68
C GLU A 280 5.33 16.21 10.00
N ILE A 281 4.14 16.70 10.37
CA ILE A 281 2.95 15.89 10.62
C ILE A 281 2.49 15.16 9.34
N GLY A 282 2.40 15.87 8.21
CA GLY A 282 1.86 15.33 6.95
C GLY A 282 2.84 14.51 6.10
N PHE A 283 4.15 14.82 6.14
CA PHE A 283 5.19 14.14 5.33
C PHE A 283 5.97 13.07 6.11
N VAL A 284 5.85 13.07 7.44
CA VAL A 284 6.38 12.07 8.38
C VAL A 284 7.83 11.67 8.05
N PRO A 285 8.84 12.51 8.35
CA PRO A 285 10.23 12.23 8.07
C PRO A 285 10.73 10.86 8.59
N LYS A 286 11.71 10.30 7.89
CA LYS A 286 12.39 9.02 8.17
C LYS A 286 13.91 9.19 8.28
N THR A 287 14.42 10.31 7.79
CA THR A 287 15.72 10.88 8.18
C THR A 287 15.48 12.22 8.89
N THR A 288 16.46 12.68 9.67
CA THR A 288 16.38 13.95 10.38
C THR A 288 16.55 15.10 9.38
N PRO A 289 15.56 15.99 9.19
CA PRO A 289 15.64 17.08 8.22
C PRO A 289 16.58 18.19 8.71
N THR A 290 17.42 18.71 7.81
CA THR A 290 18.14 19.98 8.03
C THR A 290 17.24 21.17 7.67
N GLU A 291 17.53 22.38 8.18
CA GLU A 291 16.70 23.56 7.88
C GLU A 291 16.55 23.83 6.37
N ALA A 292 17.64 23.72 5.59
CA ALA A 292 17.59 23.85 4.13
C ALA A 292 16.66 22.82 3.47
N GLN A 293 16.63 21.58 3.95
CA GLN A 293 15.72 20.55 3.43
C GLN A 293 14.24 20.82 3.82
N LYS A 294 13.99 21.42 5.00
CA LYS A 294 12.65 21.88 5.39
C LYS A 294 12.16 23.01 4.47
N GLU A 295 13.01 24.03 4.27
CA GLU A 295 12.76 25.14 3.35
C GLU A 295 12.50 24.63 1.92
N ARG A 296 13.25 23.63 1.45
CA ARG A 296 13.07 23.00 0.14
C ARG A 296 11.69 22.33 -0.02
N VAL A 297 11.21 21.61 1.00
CA VAL A 297 9.86 21.00 1.02
C VAL A 297 8.77 22.07 1.01
N ILE A 298 8.91 23.11 1.81
CA ILE A 298 7.97 24.25 1.89
C ILE A 298 7.93 24.98 0.52
N ALA A 299 9.09 25.25 -0.08
CA ALA A 299 9.20 25.91 -1.37
C ALA A 299 8.58 25.10 -2.51
N PHE A 300 8.80 23.77 -2.56
CA PHE A 300 8.15 22.92 -3.56
C PHE A 300 6.64 22.81 -3.34
N ALA A 301 6.17 22.72 -2.09
CA ALA A 301 4.74 22.77 -1.80
C ALA A 301 4.11 24.12 -2.20
N ARG A 302 4.84 25.24 -2.05
CA ARG A 302 4.43 26.56 -2.54
C ARG A 302 4.40 26.61 -4.06
N LEU A 303 5.37 26.01 -4.75
CA LEU A 303 5.41 25.88 -6.21
C LEU A 303 4.18 25.10 -6.72
N VAL A 304 3.94 23.89 -6.21
CA VAL A 304 2.76 23.08 -6.57
C VAL A 304 1.45 23.78 -6.17
N GLY A 305 1.42 24.44 -5.01
CA GLY A 305 0.21 24.95 -4.39
C GLY A 305 -0.24 26.34 -4.84
N LYS A 306 0.67 27.27 -5.13
CA LYS A 306 0.40 28.72 -5.12
C LYS A 306 0.95 29.54 -6.31
N THR A 307 1.82 29.01 -7.16
CA THR A 307 2.32 29.75 -8.35
C THR A 307 1.36 29.63 -9.53
N ALA A 308 1.49 30.54 -10.51
CA ALA A 308 0.86 30.40 -11.82
C ALA A 308 1.43 29.19 -12.58
N ASP A 309 0.77 28.76 -13.66
CA ASP A 309 1.17 27.56 -14.42
C ASP A 309 2.44 27.82 -15.26
N GLU A 310 2.64 29.06 -15.74
CA GLU A 310 3.86 29.50 -16.41
C GLU A 310 5.07 29.47 -15.47
N ASP A 311 4.93 30.04 -14.27
CA ASP A 311 5.97 30.01 -13.23
C ASP A 311 6.26 28.58 -12.76
N PHE A 312 5.23 27.74 -12.66
CA PHE A 312 5.38 26.33 -12.30
C PHE A 312 6.18 25.57 -13.36
N ALA A 313 5.83 25.72 -14.64
CA ALA A 313 6.54 25.07 -15.73
C ALA A 313 8.01 25.50 -15.79
N ALA A 314 8.29 26.79 -15.61
CA ALA A 314 9.66 27.33 -15.63
C ALA A 314 10.56 26.84 -14.48
N GLU A 315 9.99 26.57 -13.30
CA GLU A 315 10.74 26.23 -12.09
C GLU A 315 10.67 24.75 -11.69
N LEU A 316 9.75 23.94 -12.26
CA LEU A 316 9.50 22.56 -11.80
C LEU A 316 10.76 21.68 -11.80
N GLU A 317 11.55 21.70 -12.87
CA GLU A 317 12.79 20.90 -12.98
C GLU A 317 13.88 21.28 -11.97
N ASN A 318 13.80 22.48 -11.37
CA ASN A 318 14.69 22.88 -10.28
C ASN A 318 14.37 22.12 -8.99
N TYR A 319 13.15 21.60 -8.82
CA TYR A 319 12.70 20.92 -7.59
C TYR A 319 12.38 19.43 -7.78
N LEU A 320 11.92 19.02 -8.96
CA LEU A 320 11.47 17.65 -9.24
C LEU A 320 12.39 16.99 -10.25
N ASP A 321 12.77 15.73 -10.00
CA ASP A 321 13.34 14.87 -11.03
C ASP A 321 12.19 14.40 -11.95
N VAL A 322 11.90 15.21 -12.97
CA VAL A 322 10.71 15.04 -13.83
C VAL A 322 10.74 13.70 -14.57
N ASP A 323 11.88 13.30 -15.13
CA ASP A 323 12.01 12.00 -15.81
C ASP A 323 11.72 10.83 -14.85
N GLN A 324 12.30 10.85 -13.65
CA GLN A 324 12.02 9.85 -12.61
C GLN A 324 10.53 9.83 -12.26
N PHE A 325 9.94 11.01 -12.05
CA PHE A 325 8.53 11.15 -11.71
C PHE A 325 7.60 10.62 -12.80
N LEU A 326 7.89 10.90 -14.07
CA LEU A 326 7.09 10.41 -15.21
C LEU A 326 7.22 8.89 -15.37
N ARG A 327 8.40 8.31 -15.15
CA ARG A 327 8.58 6.85 -15.09
C ARG A 327 7.81 6.23 -13.90
N PHE A 328 7.84 6.87 -12.73
CA PHE A 328 7.07 6.44 -11.55
C PHE A 328 5.55 6.53 -11.78
N LEU A 329 5.09 7.57 -12.47
CA LEU A 329 3.70 7.78 -12.85
C LEU A 329 3.24 6.74 -13.88
N ALA A 330 4.06 6.45 -14.90
CA ALA A 330 3.76 5.48 -15.94
C ALA A 330 3.55 4.06 -15.37
N VAL A 331 4.44 3.59 -14.48
CA VAL A 331 4.28 2.25 -13.87
C VAL A 331 3.03 2.18 -12.98
N ASN A 332 2.74 3.20 -12.16
CA ASN A 332 1.49 3.22 -11.39
C ASN A 332 0.24 3.23 -12.29
N THR A 333 0.29 3.93 -13.43
CA THR A 333 -0.82 4.04 -14.39
C THR A 333 -1.06 2.75 -15.15
N LEU A 334 0.01 2.04 -15.55
CA LEU A 334 -0.06 0.69 -16.11
C LEU A 334 -0.62 -0.31 -15.09
N LEU A 335 -0.24 -0.19 -13.82
CA LEU A 335 -0.77 -1.04 -12.75
C LEU A 335 -2.19 -0.67 -12.28
N CYS A 336 -2.75 0.48 -12.69
CA CYS A 336 -3.96 1.06 -12.11
C CYS A 336 -3.93 1.03 -10.56
N ASN A 337 -2.81 1.50 -9.99
CA ASN A 337 -2.54 1.39 -8.55
C ASN A 337 -3.22 2.52 -7.77
N LEU A 338 -4.52 2.36 -7.48
CA LEU A 338 -5.33 3.45 -6.91
C LEU A 338 -5.23 3.59 -5.38
N ASP A 339 -4.72 2.60 -4.65
CA ASP A 339 -4.37 2.76 -3.21
C ASP A 339 -2.95 3.32 -3.03
N SER A 340 -2.59 4.34 -3.82
CA SER A 340 -1.22 4.86 -3.86
C SER A 340 -1.18 6.37 -4.04
N PHE A 341 -0.09 6.86 -4.62
CA PHE A 341 0.05 8.21 -5.10
C PHE A 341 -1.15 8.63 -5.98
N LEU A 342 -1.54 7.79 -6.96
CA LEU A 342 -2.63 8.10 -7.89
C LEU A 342 -3.94 8.46 -7.19
N GLY A 343 -4.46 7.58 -6.33
CA GLY A 343 -5.81 7.77 -5.80
C GLY A 343 -5.90 8.73 -4.63
N ASN A 344 -5.11 8.51 -3.58
CA ASN A 344 -5.27 9.19 -2.29
C ASN A 344 -3.99 9.88 -1.81
N THR A 345 -2.98 9.99 -2.67
CA THR A 345 -1.64 10.50 -2.35
C THR A 345 -0.99 9.79 -1.16
N GLN A 346 -1.20 8.48 -1.07
CA GLN A 346 -0.66 7.60 -0.02
C GLN A 346 0.37 6.63 -0.57
N ASN A 347 0.86 5.71 0.27
CA ASN A 347 1.63 4.52 -0.11
C ASN A 347 2.76 4.81 -1.12
N HIS A 348 3.55 5.82 -0.79
CA HIS A 348 4.81 6.13 -1.45
C HIS A 348 5.78 6.74 -0.42
N TYR A 349 7.06 6.79 -0.80
CA TYR A 349 8.05 7.64 -0.16
C TYR A 349 8.41 8.76 -1.12
N VAL A 350 8.89 9.88 -0.56
CA VAL A 350 9.58 10.92 -1.33
C VAL A 350 10.98 11.06 -0.76
N TYR A 351 11.97 11.08 -1.65
CA TYR A 351 13.36 11.33 -1.30
C TYR A 351 13.81 12.65 -1.92
N LEU A 352 14.28 13.58 -1.09
CA LEU A 352 15.04 14.74 -1.56
C LEU A 352 16.50 14.28 -1.70
N GLU A 353 16.91 14.02 -2.93
CA GLU A 353 18.22 13.48 -3.27
C GLU A 353 19.28 14.58 -3.07
N PRO A 354 20.33 14.37 -2.25
CA PRO A 354 21.22 15.44 -1.79
C PRO A 354 22.22 15.99 -2.80
N GLU A 355 22.51 15.31 -3.93
CA GLU A 355 23.47 15.80 -4.93
C GLU A 355 22.79 16.68 -5.99
N SER A 356 21.58 16.32 -6.40
CA SER A 356 20.73 17.09 -7.32
C SER A 356 19.82 18.10 -6.63
N ASP A 357 19.60 17.96 -5.32
CA ASP A 357 18.62 18.72 -4.51
C ASP A 357 17.18 18.63 -5.05
N ARG A 358 16.84 17.51 -5.71
CA ARG A 358 15.52 17.26 -6.32
C ARG A 358 14.74 16.15 -5.64
N PHE A 359 13.43 16.28 -5.66
CA PHE A 359 12.49 15.28 -5.17
C PHE A 359 12.38 14.11 -6.17
N GLN A 360 12.39 12.91 -5.62
CA GLN A 360 12.21 11.63 -6.30
C GLN A 360 11.15 10.80 -5.58
N PHE A 361 10.28 10.10 -6.32
CA PHE A 361 9.18 9.32 -5.77
C PHE A 361 9.50 7.83 -5.79
N LEU A 362 9.24 7.12 -4.68
CA LEU A 362 9.51 5.69 -4.54
C LEU A 362 8.22 4.95 -4.15
N PRO A 363 7.88 3.79 -4.76
CA PRO A 363 6.66 3.04 -4.48
C PRO A 363 6.67 2.38 -3.09
N TRP A 364 5.49 2.14 -2.52
CA TRP A 364 5.28 1.40 -1.27
C TRP A 364 3.87 0.78 -1.20
N ASP A 365 3.64 -0.26 -0.37
CA ASP A 365 2.33 -0.96 -0.19
C ASP A 365 1.61 -1.19 -1.54
N MET A 366 2.14 -2.12 -2.34
CA MET A 366 1.73 -2.34 -3.74
C MET A 366 0.76 -3.51 -3.90
N ASP A 367 0.09 -3.94 -2.83
CA ASP A 367 -0.83 -5.09 -2.80
C ASP A 367 -2.15 -4.81 -3.52
N HIS A 368 -2.60 -3.56 -3.56
CA HIS A 368 -3.80 -3.11 -4.28
C HIS A 368 -3.59 -2.69 -5.75
N SER A 369 -2.44 -3.05 -6.33
CA SER A 369 -2.12 -2.90 -7.75
C SER A 369 -2.91 -3.87 -8.66
N PHE A 370 -2.61 -3.85 -9.97
CA PHE A 370 -3.35 -4.58 -11.02
C PHE A 370 -4.86 -4.30 -10.96
N GLY A 371 -5.20 -3.01 -10.81
CA GLY A 371 -6.57 -2.51 -10.72
C GLY A 371 -7.41 -3.11 -9.59
N SER A 372 -6.83 -3.66 -8.53
CA SER A 372 -7.57 -4.42 -7.50
C SER A 372 -8.16 -3.57 -6.38
N PHE A 373 -7.81 -2.28 -6.27
CA PHE A 373 -8.36 -1.38 -5.24
C PHE A 373 -9.88 -1.17 -5.40
N PRO A 374 -10.73 -1.62 -4.47
CA PRO A 374 -12.18 -1.68 -4.69
C PRO A 374 -12.92 -0.35 -4.45
N LEU A 375 -12.25 0.67 -3.88
CA LEU A 375 -12.91 1.91 -3.45
C LEU A 375 -13.01 3.00 -4.53
N LYS A 376 -12.43 2.80 -5.72
CA LYS A 376 -12.48 3.76 -6.85
C LYS A 376 -12.72 3.03 -8.19
N GLY A 377 -13.77 3.42 -8.91
CA GLY A 377 -14.12 2.88 -10.24
C GLY A 377 -14.67 1.45 -10.23
N SER A 378 -15.38 1.08 -11.30
CA SER A 378 -15.74 -0.33 -11.56
C SER A 378 -14.48 -1.11 -11.99
N PRO A 379 -14.53 -2.46 -12.02
CA PRO A 379 -13.44 -3.25 -12.59
C PRO A 379 -13.11 -2.84 -14.04
N GLU A 380 -14.13 -2.50 -14.83
CA GLU A 380 -14.03 -2.07 -16.22
C GLU A 380 -13.36 -0.70 -16.32
N SER A 381 -13.81 0.30 -15.56
CA SER A 381 -13.18 1.63 -15.61
C SER A 381 -11.76 1.64 -15.05
N ARG A 382 -11.42 0.71 -14.14
CA ARG A 382 -10.05 0.48 -13.68
C ARG A 382 -9.15 -0.13 -14.76
N ARG A 383 -9.63 -1.10 -15.56
CA ARG A 383 -8.89 -1.60 -16.74
C ARG A 383 -8.75 -0.49 -17.80
N ALA A 384 -9.81 0.27 -18.00
CA ALA A 384 -9.87 1.38 -18.95
C ALA A 384 -9.26 2.71 -18.46
N LEU A 385 -8.63 2.76 -17.27
CA LEU A 385 -8.18 3.99 -16.60
C LEU A 385 -7.52 5.00 -17.56
N ASN A 386 -8.03 6.23 -17.56
CA ASN A 386 -7.51 7.36 -18.32
C ASN A 386 -6.01 7.57 -18.05
N ILE A 387 -5.18 7.49 -19.09
CA ILE A 387 -3.72 7.63 -18.95
C ILE A 387 -3.27 9.07 -18.71
N ASP A 388 -4.06 10.06 -19.14
CA ASP A 388 -3.77 11.49 -18.99
C ASP A 388 -4.26 12.04 -17.64
N HIS A 389 -5.28 11.41 -17.06
CA HIS A 389 -5.82 11.74 -15.74
C HIS A 389 -5.79 10.53 -14.77
N PRO A 390 -4.63 9.87 -14.56
CA PRO A 390 -4.56 8.56 -13.89
C PRO A 390 -4.80 8.65 -12.37
N GLY A 391 -4.67 9.84 -11.78
CA GLY A 391 -5.09 10.14 -10.40
C GLY A 391 -6.49 10.76 -10.28
N GLY A 392 -7.19 10.94 -11.41
CA GLY A 392 -8.35 11.82 -11.52
C GLY A 392 -7.96 13.31 -11.60
N ARG A 393 -8.87 14.11 -12.15
CA ARG A 393 -8.67 15.53 -12.53
C ARG A 393 -8.37 16.49 -11.36
N ASP A 394 -8.54 16.04 -10.13
CA ASP A 394 -8.22 16.80 -8.92
C ASP A 394 -6.77 16.57 -8.41
N HIS A 395 -6.01 15.64 -9.01
CA HIS A 395 -4.66 15.32 -8.57
C HIS A 395 -3.63 16.38 -9.03
N LYS A 396 -3.63 17.53 -8.36
CA LYS A 396 -2.91 18.75 -8.75
C LYS A 396 -1.46 18.57 -9.26
N LEU A 397 -0.62 17.73 -8.64
CA LEU A 397 0.76 17.56 -9.14
C LEU A 397 0.83 16.82 -10.48
N ILE A 398 0.02 15.77 -10.68
CA ILE A 398 -0.05 15.03 -11.96
C ILE A 398 -0.59 15.95 -13.04
N GLU A 399 -1.73 16.61 -12.78
CA GLU A 399 -2.39 17.50 -13.74
C GLU A 399 -1.46 18.63 -14.21
N ARG A 400 -0.75 19.31 -13.29
CA ARG A 400 0.17 20.39 -13.67
C ARG A 400 1.44 19.90 -14.35
N VAL A 401 1.94 18.70 -14.03
CA VAL A 401 3.09 18.10 -14.73
C VAL A 401 2.69 17.72 -16.16
N LEU A 402 1.53 17.07 -16.36
CA LEU A 402 1.05 16.64 -17.68
C LEU A 402 0.37 17.76 -18.49
N ALA A 403 0.11 18.92 -17.91
CA ALA A 403 -0.28 20.13 -18.64
C ALA A 403 0.89 20.74 -19.44
N ILE A 404 2.14 20.42 -19.09
CA ILE A 404 3.34 20.86 -19.80
C ILE A 404 3.53 19.96 -21.03
N PRO A 405 3.51 20.50 -22.27
CA PRO A 405 3.49 19.68 -23.48
C PRO A 405 4.68 18.72 -23.62
N GLU A 406 5.91 19.15 -23.33
CA GLU A 406 7.09 18.28 -23.44
C GLU A 406 7.04 17.12 -22.43
N HIS A 407 6.52 17.37 -21.22
CA HIS A 407 6.36 16.33 -20.20
C HIS A 407 5.29 15.31 -20.60
N LYS A 408 4.19 15.76 -21.20
CA LYS A 408 3.13 14.87 -21.68
C LYS A 408 3.62 13.99 -22.84
N GLU A 409 4.35 14.58 -23.78
CA GLU A 409 4.95 13.83 -24.90
C GLU A 409 5.97 12.79 -24.40
N HIS A 410 6.85 13.17 -23.47
CA HIS A 410 7.81 12.23 -22.85
C HIS A 410 7.10 11.11 -22.08
N TYR A 411 6.05 11.43 -21.32
CA TYR A 411 5.23 10.46 -20.61
C TYR A 411 4.52 9.46 -21.54
N HIS A 412 3.97 9.93 -22.67
CA HIS A 412 3.39 9.06 -23.70
C HIS A 412 4.44 8.19 -24.37
N ALA A 413 5.66 8.71 -24.60
CA ALA A 413 6.78 7.92 -25.11
C ALA A 413 7.19 6.81 -24.12
N ILE A 414 7.28 7.11 -22.82
CA ILE A 414 7.54 6.13 -21.75
C ILE A 414 6.48 5.03 -21.73
N LEU A 415 5.18 5.39 -21.74
CA LEU A 415 4.09 4.40 -21.77
C LEU A 415 4.19 3.49 -23.00
N LYS A 416 4.45 4.08 -24.18
CA LYS A 416 4.60 3.34 -25.45
C LYS A 416 5.80 2.40 -25.43
N GLU A 417 6.94 2.82 -24.88
CA GLU A 417 8.10 1.95 -24.66
C GLU A 417 7.73 0.79 -23.74
N TYR A 418 7.11 1.09 -22.60
CA TYR A 418 6.79 0.10 -21.57
C TYR A 418 5.78 -0.96 -22.04
N LEU A 419 4.82 -0.63 -22.91
CA LEU A 419 3.96 -1.62 -23.57
C LEU A 419 4.74 -2.62 -24.45
N GLY A 420 5.91 -2.25 -24.97
CA GLY A 420 6.79 -3.12 -25.75
C GLY A 420 7.91 -3.79 -24.95
N THR A 421 8.12 -3.41 -23.68
CA THR A 421 9.24 -3.87 -22.85
C THR A 421 8.77 -4.43 -21.50
N LEU A 422 8.59 -3.58 -20.48
CA LEU A 422 8.35 -4.05 -19.12
C LEU A 422 6.93 -4.57 -18.90
N PHE A 423 5.94 -4.03 -19.62
CA PHE A 423 4.52 -4.40 -19.56
C PHE A 423 4.06 -5.23 -20.78
N GLU A 424 5.01 -5.83 -21.52
CA GLU A 424 4.70 -6.75 -22.62
C GLU A 424 3.89 -7.95 -22.09
N VAL A 425 2.78 -8.28 -22.76
CA VAL A 425 1.75 -9.21 -22.27
C VAL A 425 2.31 -10.62 -22.03
N GLU A 426 2.99 -11.19 -23.01
CA GLU A 426 3.52 -12.55 -22.97
C GLU A 426 4.63 -12.68 -21.91
N LYS A 427 5.49 -11.65 -21.78
CA LYS A 427 6.48 -11.53 -20.70
C LYS A 427 5.81 -11.51 -19.32
N LEU A 428 4.81 -10.66 -19.12
CA LEU A 428 4.13 -10.56 -17.83
C LEU A 428 3.34 -11.82 -17.48
N HIS A 429 2.69 -12.46 -18.44
CA HIS A 429 2.01 -13.75 -18.24
C HIS A 429 3.02 -14.81 -17.76
N ARG A 430 4.19 -14.93 -18.40
CA ARG A 430 5.26 -15.82 -17.94
C ARG A 430 5.78 -15.49 -16.54
N GLN A 431 5.93 -14.20 -16.19
CA GLN A 431 6.35 -13.77 -14.85
C GLN A 431 5.30 -14.10 -13.78
N ILE A 432 4.00 -13.93 -14.10
CA ILE A 432 2.87 -14.31 -13.24
C ILE A 432 2.88 -15.81 -13.00
N ASP A 433 2.93 -16.63 -14.05
CA ASP A 433 2.87 -18.09 -13.94
C ASP A 433 4.08 -18.65 -13.16
N ALA A 434 5.29 -18.11 -13.39
CA ALA A 434 6.50 -18.52 -12.67
C ALA A 434 6.43 -18.18 -11.17
N ALA A 435 6.04 -16.95 -10.82
CA ALA A 435 5.92 -16.55 -9.42
C ALA A 435 4.75 -17.26 -8.71
N ALA A 436 3.65 -17.52 -9.43
CA ALA A 436 2.54 -18.35 -8.95
C ALA A 436 3.00 -19.77 -8.61
N GLN A 437 3.83 -20.39 -9.46
CA GLN A 437 4.34 -21.75 -9.24
C GLN A 437 5.13 -21.87 -7.93
N THR A 438 5.90 -20.83 -7.57
CA THR A 438 6.64 -20.75 -6.29
C THR A 438 5.72 -20.80 -5.06
N VAL A 439 4.66 -19.99 -5.05
CA VAL A 439 3.83 -19.80 -3.85
C VAL A 439 2.67 -20.80 -3.75
N ARG A 440 2.13 -21.28 -4.88
CA ARG A 440 0.93 -22.13 -4.94
C ARG A 440 0.96 -23.34 -3.99
N PRO A 441 2.07 -24.10 -3.82
CA PRO A 441 2.12 -25.23 -2.89
C PRO A 441 1.86 -24.86 -1.41
N LEU A 442 2.03 -23.59 -1.06
CA LEU A 442 1.94 -23.08 0.32
C LEU A 442 0.68 -22.24 0.58
N VAL A 443 -0.06 -21.83 -0.46
CA VAL A 443 -1.26 -20.99 -0.34
C VAL A 443 -2.30 -21.57 0.65
N ALA A 444 -2.50 -22.88 0.65
CA ALA A 444 -3.47 -23.56 1.52
C ALA A 444 -3.22 -23.37 3.02
N ILE A 445 -1.98 -23.04 3.43
CA ILE A 445 -1.63 -22.68 4.82
C ILE A 445 -2.51 -21.53 5.33
N ASN A 446 -2.87 -20.61 4.44
CA ASN A 446 -3.50 -19.35 4.79
C ASN A 446 -5.04 -19.41 4.91
N GLY A 447 -5.64 -20.61 4.81
CA GLY A 447 -7.04 -20.87 5.15
C GLY A 447 -7.79 -21.70 4.10
N PRO A 448 -8.97 -22.23 4.43
CA PRO A 448 -9.69 -23.20 3.59
C PRO A 448 -10.13 -22.66 2.23
N LYS A 449 -10.31 -21.34 2.08
CA LYS A 449 -10.62 -20.66 0.81
C LYS A 449 -9.39 -20.09 0.10
N ALA A 450 -8.18 -20.23 0.64
CA ALA A 450 -7.00 -19.57 0.09
C ALA A 450 -6.67 -20.07 -1.32
N THR A 451 -6.70 -21.38 -1.54
CA THR A 451 -6.44 -21.99 -2.87
C THR A 451 -7.51 -21.59 -3.90
N GLU A 452 -8.80 -21.59 -3.52
CA GLU A 452 -9.90 -21.15 -4.38
C GLU A 452 -9.72 -19.69 -4.84
N ARG A 453 -9.40 -18.77 -3.90
CA ARG A 453 -9.16 -17.36 -4.21
C ARG A 453 -7.90 -17.14 -5.06
N PHE A 454 -6.84 -17.90 -4.80
CA PHE A 454 -5.61 -17.85 -5.58
C PHE A 454 -5.82 -18.32 -7.01
N ASP A 455 -6.43 -19.50 -7.20
CA ASP A 455 -6.71 -20.06 -8.52
C ASP A 455 -7.66 -19.15 -9.33
N ALA A 456 -8.63 -18.48 -8.69
CA ALA A 456 -9.51 -17.52 -9.36
C ALA A 456 -8.80 -16.24 -9.83
N ILE A 457 -7.74 -15.78 -9.14
CA ILE A 457 -6.95 -14.62 -9.58
C ILE A 457 -5.93 -15.00 -10.68
N LEU A 458 -5.64 -16.29 -10.84
CA LEU A 458 -4.81 -16.81 -11.93
C LEU A 458 -5.61 -17.35 -13.11
N ALA A 459 -6.94 -17.32 -13.04
CA ALA A 459 -7.81 -17.64 -14.16
C ALA A 459 -7.54 -16.71 -15.35
N ASP A 460 -7.74 -17.22 -16.57
CA ASP A 460 -7.57 -16.44 -17.80
C ASP A 460 -8.68 -15.39 -17.98
N GLU A 461 -9.84 -15.59 -17.32
CA GLU A 461 -11.05 -14.77 -17.43
C GLU A 461 -11.69 -14.50 -16.05
N PRO A 462 -12.39 -13.37 -15.84
CA PRO A 462 -13.12 -13.08 -14.61
C PRO A 462 -14.21 -14.10 -14.27
N VAL A 463 -14.36 -14.41 -12.98
CA VAL A 463 -15.49 -15.21 -12.47
C VAL A 463 -16.56 -14.30 -11.85
N TRP A 464 -17.65 -14.86 -11.34
CA TRP A 464 -18.75 -14.04 -10.83
C TRP A 464 -18.37 -13.22 -9.58
N TRP A 465 -17.43 -13.70 -8.76
CA TRP A 465 -16.99 -13.10 -7.49
C TRP A 465 -15.55 -12.55 -7.47
N GLU A 466 -14.76 -12.80 -8.50
CA GLU A 466 -13.41 -12.24 -8.67
C GLU A 466 -13.32 -11.62 -10.06
N LYS A 467 -13.05 -10.31 -10.09
CA LYS A 467 -13.11 -9.46 -11.28
C LYS A 467 -11.74 -8.98 -11.76
N HIS A 468 -10.68 -9.36 -11.04
CA HIS A 468 -9.31 -8.89 -11.28
C HIS A 468 -8.29 -10.05 -11.39
N PRO A 469 -8.51 -11.09 -12.24
CA PRO A 469 -7.43 -12.02 -12.56
C PRO A 469 -6.24 -11.28 -13.18
N LEU A 470 -5.02 -11.66 -12.81
CA LEU A 470 -3.80 -10.89 -13.15
C LEU A 470 -3.53 -10.88 -14.66
N LYS A 471 -3.57 -12.05 -15.31
CA LYS A 471 -3.30 -12.18 -16.75
C LYS A 471 -4.35 -11.44 -17.58
N TYR A 472 -5.63 -11.58 -17.21
CA TYR A 472 -6.74 -10.84 -17.81
C TYR A 472 -6.55 -9.32 -17.68
N PHE A 473 -6.25 -8.82 -16.47
CA PHE A 473 -5.97 -7.39 -16.27
C PHE A 473 -4.81 -6.90 -17.15
N VAL A 474 -3.70 -7.65 -17.24
CA VAL A 474 -2.55 -7.26 -18.06
C VAL A 474 -2.93 -7.11 -19.54
N SER A 475 -3.63 -8.10 -20.11
CA SER A 475 -4.04 -8.07 -21.53
C SER A 475 -4.98 -6.89 -21.83
N GLU A 476 -6.04 -6.74 -21.02
CA GLU A 476 -7.03 -5.67 -21.18
C GLU A 476 -6.42 -4.28 -20.97
N ARG A 477 -5.51 -4.15 -20.00
CA ARG A 477 -4.85 -2.88 -19.69
C ARG A 477 -3.84 -2.50 -20.76
N HIS A 478 -3.11 -3.46 -21.32
CA HIS A 478 -2.21 -3.24 -22.46
C HIS A 478 -2.97 -2.71 -23.67
N ALA A 479 -4.06 -3.39 -24.06
CA ALA A 479 -4.94 -2.96 -25.14
C ALA A 479 -5.52 -1.55 -24.88
N SER A 480 -6.07 -1.31 -23.69
CA SER A 480 -6.63 -0.01 -23.31
C SER A 480 -5.62 1.15 -23.39
N VAL A 481 -4.36 0.93 -22.98
CA VAL A 481 -3.33 1.98 -23.04
C VAL A 481 -2.84 2.17 -24.48
N SER A 482 -2.76 1.11 -25.28
CA SER A 482 -2.46 1.19 -26.72
C SER A 482 -3.53 1.98 -27.49
N ASP A 483 -4.81 1.73 -27.21
CA ASP A 483 -5.93 2.42 -27.83
C ASP A 483 -5.96 3.92 -27.43
N GLN A 484 -5.61 4.24 -26.19
CA GLN A 484 -5.46 5.63 -25.75
C GLN A 484 -4.28 6.36 -26.40
N LEU A 485 -3.10 5.74 -26.44
CA LEU A 485 -1.91 6.31 -27.10
C LEU A 485 -2.07 6.48 -28.62
N SER A 486 -3.00 5.75 -29.25
CA SER A 486 -3.33 5.87 -30.67
C SER A 486 -4.53 6.78 -30.96
N GLY A 487 -5.21 7.29 -29.93
CA GLY A 487 -6.41 8.12 -30.06
C GLY A 487 -7.66 7.36 -30.49
N MET A 488 -7.69 6.02 -30.37
CA MET A 488 -8.88 5.20 -30.61
C MET A 488 -9.84 5.20 -29.41
N ALA A 489 -9.37 5.54 -28.21
CA ALA A 489 -10.16 5.71 -27.00
C ALA A 489 -9.63 6.86 -26.13
N GLU A 490 -10.48 7.47 -25.30
CA GLU A 490 -10.06 8.49 -24.32
C GLU A 490 -9.73 7.90 -22.93
N GLY A 491 -9.99 6.60 -22.74
CA GLY A 491 -9.97 5.95 -21.44
C GLY A 491 -11.21 6.26 -20.59
N ALA A 492 -11.19 5.82 -19.34
CA ALA A 492 -12.26 6.03 -18.37
C ALA A 492 -11.75 6.88 -17.20
N ASP A 493 -12.43 7.99 -16.94
CA ASP A 493 -12.24 8.74 -15.71
C ASP A 493 -12.76 7.93 -14.51
N LEU A 494 -12.06 8.05 -13.38
CA LEU A 494 -12.45 7.42 -12.13
C LEU A 494 -13.57 8.20 -11.44
N GLU A 495 -14.74 8.26 -12.06
CA GLU A 495 -15.95 8.55 -11.30
C GLU A 495 -16.04 7.54 -10.16
N GLY A 496 -16.37 8.05 -8.97
CA GLY A 496 -16.41 7.22 -7.76
C GLY A 496 -17.32 6.02 -7.96
N ALA A 497 -17.12 4.99 -7.14
CA ALA A 497 -18.14 3.95 -6.96
C ALA A 497 -19.36 4.55 -6.22
N ASN A 498 -20.06 5.47 -6.91
CA ASN A 498 -21.40 5.88 -6.59
C ASN A 498 -22.24 4.62 -6.72
N LEU A 499 -22.40 3.91 -5.60
CA LEU A 499 -23.65 3.26 -5.29
C LEU A 499 -24.72 4.28 -5.68
N ASP A 500 -25.47 4.02 -6.74
CA ASP A 500 -26.54 4.91 -7.15
C ASP A 500 -27.59 4.86 -6.04
N PHE A 501 -27.42 5.75 -5.07
CA PHE A 501 -28.20 5.76 -3.85
C PHE A 501 -29.65 6.11 -4.18
N LYS A 502 -29.91 6.74 -5.34
CA LYS A 502 -31.26 6.98 -5.85
C LYS A 502 -31.84 5.67 -6.40
N ALA A 503 -31.10 4.87 -7.17
CA ALA A 503 -31.54 3.55 -7.59
C ALA A 503 -31.76 2.59 -6.40
N TRP A 504 -30.85 2.59 -5.42
CA TRP A 504 -31.02 1.78 -4.20
C TRP A 504 -32.21 2.24 -3.34
N ILE A 505 -32.36 3.55 -3.10
CA ILE A 505 -33.56 4.10 -2.44
C ILE A 505 -34.83 3.74 -3.22
N ALA A 506 -34.82 3.86 -4.55
CA ALA A 506 -35.94 3.47 -5.39
C ALA A 506 -36.25 1.97 -5.27
N LEU A 507 -35.23 1.10 -5.25
CA LEU A 507 -35.40 -0.33 -5.05
C LEU A 507 -36.00 -0.65 -3.67
N PHE A 508 -35.51 -0.01 -2.60
CA PHE A 508 -36.06 -0.18 -1.25
C PHE A 508 -37.51 0.32 -1.15
N ILE A 509 -37.83 1.49 -1.69
CA ILE A 509 -39.19 2.04 -1.71
C ILE A 509 -40.11 1.13 -2.54
N THR A 510 -39.71 0.72 -3.74
CA THR A 510 -40.50 -0.17 -4.60
C THR A 510 -40.72 -1.53 -3.93
N GLY A 511 -39.68 -2.13 -3.34
CA GLY A 511 -39.79 -3.37 -2.58
C GLY A 511 -40.75 -3.25 -1.38
N ALA A 512 -40.63 -2.19 -0.59
CA ALA A 512 -41.53 -1.92 0.54
C ALA A 512 -43.00 -1.73 0.09
N VAL A 513 -43.23 -0.99 -1.01
CA VAL A 513 -44.57 -0.82 -1.60
C VAL A 513 -45.14 -2.16 -2.07
N VAL A 514 -44.36 -2.97 -2.79
CA VAL A 514 -44.81 -4.29 -3.27
C VAL A 514 -45.16 -5.22 -2.10
N ILE A 515 -44.35 -5.24 -1.04
CA ILE A 515 -44.63 -6.02 0.19
C ILE A 515 -45.92 -5.52 0.88
N LEU A 516 -46.10 -4.21 1.01
CA LEU A 516 -47.30 -3.62 1.64
C LEU A 516 -48.57 -3.89 0.81
N MET A 517 -48.47 -3.85 -0.52
CA MET A 517 -49.59 -4.20 -1.41
C MET A 517 -49.90 -5.70 -1.41
N HIS A 518 -48.90 -6.57 -1.21
CA HIS A 518 -49.12 -7.98 -0.91
C HIS A 518 -49.88 -8.19 0.40
N PHE A 519 -49.50 -7.49 1.47
CA PHE A 519 -50.19 -7.57 2.77
C PHE A 519 -51.65 -7.10 2.67
N ALA A 520 -51.92 -6.01 1.94
CA ALA A 520 -53.28 -5.57 1.65
C ALA A 520 -54.07 -6.61 0.82
N GLY A 521 -53.43 -7.23 -0.17
CA GLY A 521 -54.00 -8.32 -0.96
C GLY A 521 -54.31 -9.56 -0.12
N TRP A 522 -53.48 -9.86 0.88
CA TRP A 522 -53.66 -10.97 1.82
C TRP A 522 -54.88 -10.78 2.71
N ILE A 523 -54.99 -9.60 3.34
CA ILE A 523 -56.16 -9.23 4.15
C ILE A 523 -57.44 -9.32 3.30
N TRP A 524 -57.43 -8.81 2.06
CA TRP A 524 -58.60 -8.89 1.19
C TRP A 524 -58.92 -10.34 0.79
N GLY A 525 -57.90 -11.15 0.46
CA GLY A 525 -58.07 -12.58 0.19
C GLY A 525 -58.72 -13.33 1.36
N MET A 526 -58.23 -13.09 2.58
CA MET A 526 -58.78 -13.62 3.82
C MET A 526 -60.25 -13.21 4.01
N VAL A 527 -60.56 -11.90 3.94
CA VAL A 527 -61.93 -11.38 4.10
C VAL A 527 -62.88 -11.94 3.02
N ALA A 528 -62.43 -12.02 1.77
CA ALA A 528 -63.21 -12.62 0.68
C ALA A 528 -63.43 -14.13 0.87
N GLY A 529 -62.49 -14.83 1.52
CA GLY A 529 -62.62 -16.22 1.92
C GLY A 529 -63.67 -16.42 3.01
N PHE A 530 -63.57 -15.68 4.12
CA PHE A 530 -64.51 -15.75 5.24
C PHE A 530 -65.96 -15.41 4.85
N ARG A 531 -66.16 -14.57 3.82
CA ARG A 531 -67.50 -14.30 3.24
C ARG A 531 -68.16 -15.51 2.55
N SER A 532 -67.40 -16.53 2.16
CA SER A 532 -67.97 -17.83 1.72
C SER A 532 -68.03 -18.85 2.85
N GLY A 533 -67.14 -18.76 3.84
CA GLY A 533 -67.18 -19.58 5.05
C GLY A 533 -65.81 -19.74 5.72
N PRO A 534 -65.76 -20.30 6.95
CA PRO A 534 -64.54 -20.36 7.74
C PRO A 534 -63.37 -21.06 7.04
N LEU A 535 -63.63 -22.18 6.35
CA LEU A 535 -62.60 -22.95 5.64
C LEU A 535 -61.83 -22.11 4.61
N TRP A 536 -62.54 -21.37 3.76
CA TRP A 536 -61.89 -20.51 2.75
C TRP A 536 -61.23 -19.27 3.35
N GLY A 537 -61.74 -18.77 4.47
CA GLY A 537 -61.06 -17.74 5.26
C GLY A 537 -59.70 -18.20 5.78
N PHE A 538 -59.64 -19.37 6.42
CA PHE A 538 -58.39 -19.94 6.93
C PHE A 538 -57.44 -20.40 5.81
N LEU A 539 -57.93 -20.95 4.70
CA LEU A 539 -57.07 -21.29 3.56
C LEU A 539 -56.43 -20.04 2.93
N ASN A 540 -57.19 -18.95 2.76
CA ASN A 540 -56.65 -17.71 2.22
C ASN A 540 -55.74 -16.97 3.23
N LEU A 541 -55.94 -17.18 4.54
CA LEU A 541 -55.03 -16.74 5.60
C LEU A 541 -53.68 -17.49 5.53
N CYS A 542 -53.70 -18.82 5.50
CA CYS A 542 -52.48 -19.63 5.66
C CYS A 542 -51.67 -19.84 4.36
N PHE A 543 -52.29 -19.72 3.18
CA PHE A 543 -51.67 -20.11 1.90
C PHE A 543 -51.71 -19.00 0.85
N TYR A 544 -51.39 -17.77 1.24
CA TYR A 544 -51.23 -16.64 0.33
C TYR A 544 -49.89 -16.70 -0.44
N PRO A 545 -49.81 -16.31 -1.73
CA PRO A 545 -50.90 -15.82 -2.60
C PRO A 545 -51.74 -16.93 -3.29
N ILE A 546 -51.34 -18.20 -3.14
CA ILE A 546 -51.85 -19.34 -3.93
C ILE A 546 -53.35 -19.61 -3.72
N CYS A 547 -53.83 -19.74 -2.48
CA CYS A 547 -55.24 -20.00 -2.22
C CYS A 547 -56.17 -18.88 -2.69
N PRO A 548 -55.89 -17.58 -2.49
CA PRO A 548 -56.66 -16.49 -3.09
C PRO A 548 -56.77 -16.56 -4.62
N LEU A 549 -55.69 -16.96 -5.31
CA LEU A 549 -55.68 -17.15 -6.77
C LEU A 549 -56.65 -18.25 -7.21
N ILE A 550 -56.52 -19.44 -6.61
CA ILE A 550 -57.39 -20.59 -6.89
C ILE A 550 -58.84 -20.23 -6.53
N TYR A 551 -59.06 -19.65 -5.35
CA TYR A 551 -60.37 -19.25 -4.87
C TYR A 551 -61.05 -18.24 -5.81
N GLY A 552 -60.36 -17.18 -6.23
CA GLY A 552 -60.93 -16.13 -7.06
C GLY A 552 -60.98 -16.41 -8.57
N PHE A 553 -60.16 -17.33 -9.09
CA PHE A 553 -60.18 -17.72 -10.51
C PHE A 553 -60.89 -19.05 -10.80
N ALA A 554 -61.01 -19.96 -9.83
CA ALA A 554 -61.64 -21.28 -10.03
C ALA A 554 -62.90 -21.49 -9.18
N ILE A 555 -62.95 -21.03 -7.92
CA ILE A 555 -63.99 -21.47 -6.96
C ILE A 555 -65.16 -20.47 -6.82
N ARG A 556 -64.89 -19.22 -6.44
CA ARG A 556 -65.88 -18.13 -6.24
C ARG A 556 -65.45 -16.88 -6.98
N ARG A 557 -65.60 -16.89 -8.31
CA ARG A 557 -65.26 -15.76 -9.20
C ARG A 557 -66.05 -14.49 -8.90
N ASP A 558 -67.24 -14.62 -8.33
CA ASP A 558 -68.11 -13.54 -7.89
C ASP A 558 -67.55 -12.78 -6.67
N LEU A 559 -66.93 -13.49 -5.71
CA LEU A 559 -66.40 -12.89 -4.48
C LEU A 559 -64.88 -12.68 -4.50
N GLY A 560 -64.12 -13.64 -5.02
CA GLY A 560 -62.67 -13.70 -4.91
C GLY A 560 -61.88 -13.10 -6.08
N ARG A 561 -62.49 -12.87 -7.25
CA ARG A 561 -61.76 -12.48 -8.48
C ARG A 561 -60.93 -11.21 -8.34
N ARG A 562 -61.37 -10.22 -7.55
CA ARG A 562 -60.59 -9.01 -7.28
C ARG A 562 -59.34 -9.32 -6.44
N ALA A 563 -59.48 -10.13 -5.40
CA ALA A 563 -58.34 -10.56 -4.58
C ALA A 563 -57.35 -11.45 -5.36
N ALA A 564 -57.85 -12.31 -6.26
CA ALA A 564 -57.01 -13.11 -7.15
C ALA A 564 -56.22 -12.24 -8.14
N LEU A 565 -56.87 -11.30 -8.84
CA LEU A 565 -56.18 -10.36 -9.74
C LEU A 565 -55.12 -9.53 -9.01
N TRP A 566 -55.44 -9.06 -7.80
CA TRP A 566 -54.52 -8.32 -6.96
C TRP A 566 -53.31 -9.16 -6.54
N ALA A 567 -53.54 -10.36 -6.00
CA ALA A 567 -52.48 -11.28 -5.61
C ALA A 567 -51.59 -11.68 -6.81
N PHE A 568 -52.18 -11.88 -7.99
CA PHE A 568 -51.45 -12.22 -9.21
C PHE A 568 -50.51 -11.10 -9.64
N PHE A 569 -51.05 -9.88 -9.76
CA PHE A 569 -50.30 -8.71 -10.21
C PHE A 569 -49.11 -8.41 -9.28
N TRP A 570 -49.32 -8.38 -7.96
CA TRP A 570 -48.24 -8.08 -7.03
C TRP A 570 -47.21 -9.21 -6.92
N THR A 571 -47.61 -10.48 -7.12
CA THR A 571 -46.64 -11.60 -7.20
C THR A 571 -45.71 -11.42 -8.40
N LEU A 572 -46.23 -11.03 -9.56
CA LEU A 572 -45.41 -10.72 -10.74
C LEU A 572 -44.53 -9.47 -10.51
N ALA A 573 -45.06 -8.45 -9.84
CA ALA A 573 -44.27 -7.26 -9.48
C ALA A 573 -43.09 -7.61 -8.55
N LEU A 574 -43.28 -8.51 -7.57
CA LEU A 574 -42.22 -8.98 -6.68
C LEU A 574 -41.11 -9.73 -7.43
N VAL A 575 -41.47 -10.58 -8.40
CA VAL A 575 -40.51 -11.23 -9.31
C VAL A 575 -39.77 -10.18 -10.14
N GLY A 576 -40.47 -9.18 -10.68
CA GLY A 576 -39.87 -8.05 -11.40
C GLY A 576 -38.84 -7.27 -10.57
N VAL A 577 -39.15 -6.99 -9.30
CA VAL A 577 -38.21 -6.35 -8.36
C VAL A 577 -36.99 -7.24 -8.09
N GLY A 578 -37.17 -8.55 -7.93
CA GLY A 578 -36.05 -9.49 -7.75
C GLY A 578 -35.13 -9.62 -8.97
N LEU A 579 -35.69 -9.54 -10.18
CA LEU A 579 -34.93 -9.48 -11.44
C LEU A 579 -34.21 -8.14 -11.57
N TRP A 580 -34.87 -7.01 -11.29
CA TRP A 580 -34.25 -5.68 -11.30
C TRP A 580 -33.07 -5.59 -10.33
N ALA A 581 -33.25 -6.04 -9.08
CA ALA A 581 -32.19 -6.15 -8.06
C ALA A 581 -31.03 -7.09 -8.46
N SER A 582 -31.24 -7.97 -9.43
CA SER A 582 -30.21 -8.88 -9.94
C SER A 582 -29.52 -8.38 -11.21
N ALA A 583 -30.09 -7.36 -11.86
CA ALA A 583 -29.54 -6.69 -13.03
C ALA A 583 -28.92 -5.31 -12.72
N MET A 584 -29.01 -4.82 -11.48
CA MET A 584 -28.32 -3.60 -11.06
C MET A 584 -26.79 -3.79 -11.10
N PRO A 585 -26.01 -2.85 -11.67
CA PRO A 585 -24.57 -2.87 -11.56
C PRO A 585 -24.16 -2.68 -10.09
N GLY A 586 -23.24 -3.51 -9.60
CA GLY A 586 -22.86 -3.57 -8.17
C GLY A 586 -23.12 -4.91 -7.48
N LYS A 587 -23.37 -5.99 -8.23
CA LYS A 587 -23.04 -7.36 -7.83
C LYS A 587 -21.72 -7.79 -8.47
#